data_AF-A0A1S3YD09-F1
#
_entry.id   AF-A0A1S3YD09-F1
#
_cell.length_a   1.000
_cell.length_b   1.000
_cell.length_c   1.000
_cell.angle_alpha   90.00
_cell.angle_beta   90.00
_cell.angle_gamma   90.00
#
_symmetry.space_group_name_H-M   'P 1'
#
loop_
_entity.id
_entity.type
_entity.pdbx_description
1 polymer ?
#
loop_
_entity_poly.entity_id
_entity_poly.type
_entity_poly.pdbx_seq_one_letter_code
_entity_poly.pdbx_strand_id
1 'polypeptide(L)'
;MASSMKSSLILFFTCSLFLQVALGEIICENLPTNVCAFSIASSGKRCLLEKSALEDRKSEYQCKTSEVIVGNMREYIETDECVNACGVDRNSIGISSDSLLEAQFTSKLCSPDCYHKCPNVVDLYFNLAAGEGVYLPDLCKKQRTNPHRAMIELQSSGAAEDVADAPAPSPLSF
;
A
#
# COMPACT_ATOMS: atom_id res chain seq x y z
N MET A 1 43.44 11.00 -39.88
CA MET A 1 42.64 10.11 -39.01
C MET A 1 42.76 10.44 -37.51
N ALA A 2 43.21 11.64 -37.11
CA ALA A 2 43.38 12.02 -35.70
C ALA A 2 42.21 12.84 -35.11
N SER A 3 41.37 13.46 -35.96
CA SER A 3 40.29 14.35 -35.53
C SER A 3 39.04 13.58 -35.05
N SER A 4 38.74 12.45 -35.70
CA SER A 4 37.55 11.61 -35.40
C SER A 4 37.60 10.97 -34.00
N MET A 5 38.79 10.62 -33.50
CA MET A 5 38.97 10.00 -32.18
C MET A 5 38.72 10.98 -31.02
N LYS A 6 39.07 12.26 -31.19
CA LYS A 6 38.86 13.31 -30.18
C LYS A 6 37.39 13.68 -30.00
N SER A 7 36.63 13.75 -31.09
CA SER A 7 35.19 14.07 -31.04
C SER A 7 34.38 12.94 -30.40
N SER A 8 34.80 11.69 -30.55
CA SER A 8 34.13 10.54 -29.94
C SER A 8 34.33 10.49 -28.43
N LEU A 9 35.55 10.76 -27.93
CA LEU A 9 35.86 10.78 -26.50
C LEU A 9 35.08 11.86 -25.72
N ILE A 10 34.85 13.03 -26.33
CA ILE A 10 34.08 14.13 -25.73
C ILE A 10 32.59 13.74 -25.64
N LEU A 11 32.04 13.09 -26.68
CA LEU A 11 30.66 12.60 -26.70
C LEU A 11 30.43 11.50 -25.66
N PHE A 12 31.40 10.60 -25.48
CA PHE A 12 31.33 9.58 -24.43
C PHE A 12 31.34 10.21 -23.04
N PHE A 13 32.21 11.21 -22.79
CA PHE A 13 32.32 11.86 -21.49
C PHE A 13 31.05 12.64 -21.11
N THR A 14 30.45 13.37 -22.07
CA THR A 14 29.17 14.07 -21.83
C THR A 14 28.02 13.09 -21.64
N CYS A 15 27.97 11.98 -22.39
CA CYS A 15 26.95 10.95 -22.22
C CYS A 15 27.04 10.28 -20.83
N SER A 16 28.24 10.02 -20.32
CA SER A 16 28.42 9.50 -18.94
C SER A 16 28.08 10.50 -17.84
N LEU A 17 28.17 11.82 -18.09
CA LEU A 17 27.75 12.84 -17.10
C LEU A 17 26.22 12.95 -16.97
N PHE A 18 25.45 12.56 -17.99
CA PHE A 18 23.98 12.54 -17.91
C PHE A 18 23.42 11.29 -17.21
N LEU A 19 24.25 10.28 -16.95
CA LEU A 19 23.93 9.18 -16.03
C LEU A 19 24.33 9.53 -14.60
N GLN A 20 24.01 10.73 -14.11
CA GLN A 20 23.81 10.89 -12.67
C GLN A 20 22.46 10.25 -12.35
N VAL A 21 22.46 8.93 -12.21
CA VAL A 21 21.41 8.23 -11.47
C VAL A 21 21.44 8.86 -10.08
N ALA A 22 20.52 9.78 -9.82
CA ALA A 22 20.28 10.28 -8.48
C ALA A 22 19.75 9.08 -7.67
N LEU A 23 20.67 8.32 -7.08
CA LEU A 23 20.40 7.38 -6.00
C LEU A 23 20.02 8.23 -4.78
N GLY A 24 18.84 8.85 -4.85
CA GLY A 24 18.24 9.58 -3.74
C GLY A 24 17.54 8.59 -2.84
N GLU A 25 17.98 8.51 -1.60
CA GLU A 25 17.27 7.78 -0.55
C GLU A 25 15.85 8.36 -0.40
N ILE A 26 14.83 7.50 -0.40
CA ILE A 26 13.45 7.92 -0.10
C ILE A 26 13.30 7.96 1.42
N ILE A 27 13.19 9.18 1.94
CA ILE A 27 12.84 9.47 3.33
C ILE A 27 11.45 10.10 3.33
N CYS A 28 10.49 9.50 4.05
CA CYS A 28 9.09 9.93 3.97
C CYS A 28 8.90 11.41 4.32
N GLU A 29 9.61 11.90 5.33
CA GLU A 29 9.53 13.29 5.81
C GLU A 29 9.99 14.32 4.76
N ASN A 30 10.77 13.89 3.76
CA ASN A 30 11.21 14.72 2.64
C ASN A 30 10.27 14.64 1.42
N LEU A 31 9.27 13.76 1.43
CA LEU A 31 8.34 13.63 0.32
C LEU A 31 7.28 14.75 0.35
N PRO A 32 6.90 15.28 -0.81
CA PRO A 32 5.76 16.16 -0.89
C PRO A 32 4.47 15.39 -0.58
N THR A 33 3.49 16.07 0.01
CA THR A 33 2.25 15.45 0.53
C THR A 33 1.46 14.70 -0.55
N ASN A 34 1.49 15.19 -1.79
CA ASN A 34 0.79 14.57 -2.93
C ASN A 34 1.40 13.24 -3.39
N VAL A 35 2.59 12.85 -2.94
CA VAL A 35 3.17 11.52 -3.23
C VAL A 35 3.48 10.74 -1.96
N CYS A 36 3.10 11.25 -0.79
CA CYS A 36 3.40 10.63 0.48
C CYS A 36 2.65 9.31 0.67
N ALA A 37 1.32 9.32 0.53
CA ALA A 37 0.51 8.12 0.71
C ALA A 37 0.90 7.06 -0.34
N PHE A 38 0.96 5.80 0.11
CA PHE A 38 1.37 4.64 -0.69
C PHE A 38 2.84 4.66 -1.15
N SER A 39 3.69 5.47 -0.53
CA SER A 39 5.14 5.39 -0.75
C SER A 39 5.81 4.48 0.29
N ILE A 40 7.00 3.98 -0.05
CA ILE A 40 7.85 3.15 0.79
C ILE A 40 9.26 3.74 0.79
N ALA A 41 9.74 4.08 1.99
CA ALA A 41 11.08 4.61 2.20
C ALA A 41 12.18 3.58 1.86
N SER A 42 13.41 4.05 1.75
CA SER A 42 14.59 3.19 1.59
C SER A 42 14.78 2.21 2.76
N SER A 43 14.31 2.59 3.94
CA SER A 43 14.24 1.71 5.13
C SER A 43 13.27 0.53 4.96
N GLY A 44 12.45 0.52 3.91
CA GLY A 44 11.37 -0.45 3.68
C GLY A 44 10.10 -0.16 4.47
N LYS A 45 10.06 0.93 5.23
CA LYS A 45 8.87 1.35 5.98
C LYS A 45 7.91 2.15 5.09
N ARG A 46 6.61 1.99 5.29
CA ARG A 46 5.57 2.74 4.56
C ARG A 46 5.56 4.21 4.98
N CYS A 47 5.24 5.10 4.06
CA CYS A 47 4.96 6.50 4.34
C CYS A 47 3.47 6.73 4.58
N LEU A 48 3.12 7.57 5.55
CA LEU A 48 1.74 7.96 5.84
C LEU A 48 1.59 9.47 5.96
N LEU A 49 0.44 9.97 5.50
CA LEU A 49 0.05 11.36 5.67
C LEU A 49 -0.64 11.54 7.03
N GLU A 50 -0.13 12.46 7.83
CA GLU A 50 -0.69 12.83 9.13
C GLU A 50 -1.05 14.32 9.18
N LYS A 51 -1.98 14.67 10.07
CA LYS A 51 -2.30 16.07 10.36
C LYS A 51 -1.25 16.63 11.33
N SER A 52 -0.64 17.76 11.00
CA SER A 52 0.25 18.44 11.95
C SER A 52 -0.53 18.94 13.17
N ALA A 53 0.08 18.82 14.35
CA ALA A 53 -0.54 19.17 15.63
C ALA A 53 -0.47 20.67 15.96
N LEU A 54 -0.11 21.55 15.00
CA LEU A 54 -0.09 23.00 15.28
C LEU A 54 -1.52 23.54 15.41
N GLU A 55 -1.83 24.03 16.61
CA GLU A 55 -3.13 24.54 17.06
C GLU A 55 -3.65 25.79 16.33
N ASP A 56 -2.92 26.37 15.37
CA ASP A 56 -3.31 27.66 14.78
C ASP A 56 -3.43 27.65 13.25
N ARG A 57 -4.69 27.64 12.79
CA ARG A 57 -5.20 28.21 11.53
C ARG A 57 -4.52 27.85 10.19
N LYS A 58 -4.16 26.59 10.00
CA LYS A 58 -4.31 25.82 8.75
C LYS A 58 -3.75 24.44 9.06
N SER A 59 -4.57 23.40 8.98
CA SER A 59 -4.06 22.04 9.17
C SER A 59 -3.10 21.69 8.03
N GLU A 60 -1.81 21.89 8.22
CA GLU A 60 -0.79 21.44 7.28
C GLU A 60 -0.62 19.93 7.44
N TYR A 61 -0.68 19.21 6.34
CA TYR A 61 -0.41 17.77 6.32
C TYR A 61 1.10 17.54 6.28
N GLN A 62 1.56 16.51 7.00
CA GLN A 62 2.96 16.11 7.03
C GLN A 62 3.08 14.64 6.65
N CYS A 63 4.10 14.34 5.86
CA CYS A 63 4.46 12.96 5.57
C CYS A 63 5.36 12.42 6.67
N LYS A 64 5.06 11.22 7.16
CA LYS A 64 5.85 10.54 8.18
C LYS A 64 6.11 9.09 7.82
N THR A 65 7.18 8.56 8.37
CA THR A 65 7.51 7.13 8.30
C THR A 65 6.66 6.33 9.28
N SER A 66 5.98 5.29 8.80
CA SER A 66 5.23 4.31 9.58
C SER A 66 6.15 3.29 10.24
N GLU A 67 5.66 2.59 11.27
CA GLU A 67 6.35 1.39 11.78
C GLU A 67 6.08 0.13 10.94
N VAL A 68 5.19 0.19 9.94
CA VAL A 68 4.88 -0.94 9.07
C VAL A 68 5.99 -1.14 8.04
N ILE A 69 6.71 -2.26 8.15
CA ILE A 69 7.77 -2.67 7.22
C ILE A 69 7.17 -3.50 6.09
N VAL A 70 7.55 -3.18 4.85
CA VAL A 70 7.20 -3.93 3.65
C VAL A 70 8.33 -4.89 3.31
N GLY A 71 8.02 -6.18 3.16
CA GLY A 71 9.03 -7.22 3.02
C GLY A 71 9.83 -7.13 1.70
N ASN A 72 9.13 -7.01 0.56
CA ASN A 72 9.72 -7.19 -0.77
C ASN A 72 9.78 -5.90 -1.61
N MET A 73 9.54 -4.74 -1.00
CA MET A 73 9.51 -3.47 -1.72
C MET A 73 10.15 -2.37 -0.89
N ARG A 74 11.00 -1.56 -1.53
CA ARG A 74 11.70 -0.42 -0.95
C ARG A 74 11.84 0.64 -2.03
N GLU A 75 11.99 1.89 -1.62
CA GLU A 75 12.23 3.01 -2.55
C GLU A 75 11.16 3.10 -3.64
N TYR A 76 9.90 2.91 -3.25
CA TYR A 76 8.78 2.82 -4.18
C TYR A 76 7.78 3.94 -3.92
N ILE A 77 7.37 4.62 -5.00
CA ILE A 77 6.28 5.60 -4.98
C ILE A 77 5.19 5.06 -5.89
N GLU A 78 3.97 4.92 -5.36
CA GLU A 78 2.86 4.41 -6.18
C GLU A 78 2.54 5.35 -7.34
N THR A 79 2.15 4.77 -8.47
CA THR A 79 1.82 5.52 -9.69
C THR A 79 0.39 6.07 -9.65
N ASP A 80 0.12 7.16 -10.38
CA ASP A 80 -1.24 7.68 -10.53
C ASP A 80 -2.18 6.67 -11.21
N GLU A 81 -1.65 5.83 -12.11
CA GLU A 81 -2.41 4.75 -12.73
C GLU A 81 -2.94 3.80 -11.65
N CYS A 82 -2.07 3.35 -10.73
CA CYS A 82 -2.47 2.46 -9.65
C CYS A 82 -3.38 3.12 -8.62
N VAL A 83 -3.13 4.39 -8.27
CA VAL A 83 -4.01 5.16 -7.39
C VAL A 83 -5.44 5.17 -7.96
N ASN A 84 -5.57 5.47 -9.25
CA ASN A 84 -6.88 5.54 -9.93
C ASN A 84 -7.53 4.16 -10.10
N ALA A 85 -6.76 3.14 -10.51
CA ALA A 85 -7.25 1.79 -10.75
C ALA A 85 -7.76 1.14 -9.45
N CYS A 86 -7.05 1.33 -8.34
CA CYS A 86 -7.44 0.82 -7.04
C CYS A 86 -8.49 1.68 -6.32
N GLY A 87 -8.74 2.90 -6.80
CA GLY A 87 -9.70 3.81 -6.18
C GLY A 87 -9.25 4.35 -4.83
N VAL A 88 -7.94 4.47 -4.61
CA VAL A 88 -7.37 5.09 -3.42
C VAL A 88 -7.09 6.58 -3.65
N ASP A 89 -6.92 7.35 -2.58
CA ASP A 89 -6.62 8.79 -2.66
C ASP A 89 -5.25 9.09 -2.05
N ARG A 90 -4.43 9.86 -2.78
CA ARG A 90 -3.11 10.33 -2.31
C ARG A 90 -3.19 11.22 -1.08
N ASN A 91 -4.35 11.80 -0.82
CA ASN A 91 -4.59 12.67 0.33
C ASN A 91 -5.24 11.92 1.51
N SER A 92 -5.34 10.59 1.46
CA SER A 92 -5.83 9.80 2.59
C SER A 92 -4.98 10.03 3.83
N ILE A 93 -5.60 10.55 4.89
CA ILE A 93 -4.98 10.80 6.19
C ILE A 93 -5.22 9.57 7.05
N GLY A 94 -4.15 8.86 7.40
CA GLY A 94 -4.29 7.51 7.91
C GLY A 94 -4.92 6.56 6.88
N ILE A 95 -4.73 5.26 7.10
CA ILE A 95 -5.30 4.23 6.23
C ILE A 95 -6.02 3.24 7.14
N SER A 96 -7.31 3.05 6.91
CA SER A 96 -8.18 2.17 7.70
C SER A 96 -8.70 1.01 6.84
N SER A 97 -8.91 -0.13 7.50
CA SER A 97 -9.59 -1.31 6.96
C SER A 97 -11.08 -1.05 6.65
N ASP A 98 -11.70 -0.01 7.24
CA ASP A 98 -13.12 0.32 7.05
C ASP A 98 -13.52 0.51 5.58
N SER A 99 -12.61 1.01 4.75
CA SER A 99 -12.83 1.19 3.32
C SER A 99 -13.17 -0.13 2.60
N LEU A 100 -12.74 -1.29 3.12
CA LEU A 100 -13.10 -2.60 2.58
C LEU A 100 -14.61 -2.91 2.70
N LEU A 101 -15.32 -2.22 3.60
CA LEU A 101 -16.77 -2.31 3.74
C LEU A 101 -17.53 -1.50 2.68
N GLU A 102 -16.83 -0.67 1.90
CA GLU A 102 -17.42 0.09 0.81
C GLU A 102 -17.40 -0.72 -0.48
N ALA A 103 -18.58 -1.13 -0.94
CA ALA A 103 -18.70 -1.96 -2.14
C ALA A 103 -18.06 -1.35 -3.40
N GLN A 104 -18.06 -0.01 -3.52
CA GLN A 104 -17.42 0.68 -4.65
C GLN A 104 -15.89 0.58 -4.58
N PHE A 105 -15.31 0.80 -3.41
CA PHE A 105 -13.88 0.67 -3.19
C PHE A 105 -13.42 -0.77 -3.43
N THR A 106 -14.08 -1.74 -2.78
CA THR A 106 -13.75 -3.16 -2.91
C THR A 106 -13.89 -3.65 -4.35
N SER A 107 -14.84 -3.11 -5.13
CA SER A 107 -14.94 -3.39 -6.57
C SER A 107 -13.70 -2.93 -7.35
N LYS A 108 -13.19 -1.71 -7.08
CA LYS A 108 -11.97 -1.19 -7.71
C LYS A 108 -10.72 -1.92 -7.25
N LEU A 109 -10.55 -2.14 -5.95
CA LEU A 109 -9.44 -2.90 -5.38
C LEU A 109 -9.35 -4.31 -5.99
N CYS A 110 -10.50 -4.97 -6.17
CA CYS A 110 -10.59 -6.31 -6.76
C CYS A 110 -10.68 -6.30 -8.30
N SER A 111 -10.57 -5.15 -8.95
CA SER A 111 -10.48 -5.10 -10.42
C SER A 111 -9.17 -5.74 -10.90
N PRO A 112 -9.12 -6.35 -12.10
CA PRO A 112 -7.87 -6.92 -12.62
C PRO A 112 -6.74 -5.88 -12.74
N ASP A 113 -7.08 -4.63 -13.06
CA ASP A 113 -6.11 -3.55 -13.21
C ASP A 113 -5.44 -3.20 -11.88
N CYS A 114 -6.18 -3.14 -10.77
CA CYS A 114 -5.57 -2.96 -9.46
C CYS A 114 -4.91 -4.25 -8.96
N TYR A 115 -5.69 -5.33 -8.85
CA TYR A 115 -5.31 -6.54 -8.11
C TYR A 115 -4.06 -7.23 -8.66
N HIS A 116 -3.83 -7.14 -9.98
CA HIS A 116 -2.69 -7.79 -10.63
C HIS A 116 -1.53 -6.85 -10.98
N LYS A 117 -1.77 -5.54 -11.08
CA LYS A 117 -0.75 -4.59 -11.57
C LYS A 117 -0.25 -3.62 -10.50
N CYS A 118 -0.93 -3.53 -9.35
CA CYS A 118 -0.63 -2.56 -8.29
C CYS A 118 -0.25 -3.25 -6.98
N PRO A 119 0.88 -3.98 -6.95
CA PRO A 119 1.22 -4.86 -5.82
C PRO A 119 1.39 -4.13 -4.49
N ASN A 120 1.78 -2.86 -4.49
CA ASN A 120 1.97 -2.10 -3.25
C ASN A 120 0.65 -1.74 -2.55
N VAL A 121 -0.34 -1.25 -3.30
CA VAL A 121 -1.69 -1.01 -2.78
C VAL A 121 -2.35 -2.33 -2.37
N VAL A 122 -2.20 -3.37 -3.19
CA VAL A 122 -2.77 -4.70 -2.89
C VAL A 122 -2.15 -5.30 -1.65
N ASP A 123 -0.83 -5.22 -1.47
CA ASP A 123 -0.13 -5.69 -0.26
C ASP A 123 -0.63 -4.97 1.00
N LEU A 124 -0.81 -3.66 0.92
CA LEU A 124 -1.33 -2.88 2.03
C LEU A 124 -2.72 -3.35 2.46
N TYR A 125 -3.67 -3.45 1.52
CA TYR A 125 -5.03 -3.88 1.83
C TYR A 125 -5.15 -5.37 2.13
N PHE A 126 -4.24 -6.19 1.63
CA PHE A 126 -4.14 -7.59 2.02
C PHE A 126 -3.81 -7.71 3.52
N ASN A 127 -2.83 -6.94 3.98
CA ASN A 127 -2.43 -6.94 5.39
C ASN A 127 -3.49 -6.29 6.29
N LEU A 128 -4.16 -5.23 5.84
CA LEU A 128 -5.29 -4.63 6.56
C LEU A 128 -6.45 -5.62 6.69
N ALA A 129 -6.84 -6.28 5.60
CA ALA A 129 -7.89 -7.30 5.63
C ALA A 129 -7.52 -8.47 6.56
N ALA A 130 -6.27 -8.93 6.53
CA ALA A 130 -5.79 -9.98 7.42
C ALA A 130 -5.85 -9.57 8.90
N GLY A 131 -5.60 -8.28 9.21
CA GLY A 131 -5.80 -7.70 10.54
C GLY A 131 -7.25 -7.78 11.03
N GLU A 132 -8.21 -7.74 10.11
CA GLU A 132 -9.65 -7.92 10.36
C GLU A 132 -10.11 -9.40 10.28
N GLY A 133 -9.18 -10.36 10.16
CA GLY A 133 -9.52 -11.77 10.01
C GLY A 133 -10.06 -12.16 8.62
N VAL A 134 -9.91 -11.29 7.62
CA VAL A 134 -10.42 -11.48 6.26
C VAL A 134 -9.29 -11.83 5.29
N TYR A 135 -9.50 -12.87 4.49
CA TYR A 135 -8.60 -13.19 3.38
C TYR A 135 -9.01 -12.44 2.10
N LEU A 136 -8.23 -11.42 1.73
CA LEU A 136 -8.53 -10.53 0.59
C LEU A 136 -8.78 -11.27 -0.74
N PRO A 137 -8.04 -12.33 -1.13
CA PRO A 137 -8.31 -13.06 -2.36
C PRO A 137 -9.70 -13.71 -2.39
N ASP A 138 -10.17 -14.24 -1.26
CA ASP A 138 -11.52 -14.80 -1.13
C ASP A 138 -12.57 -13.71 -1.17
N LEU A 139 -12.32 -12.56 -0.53
CA LEU A 139 -13.16 -11.37 -0.66
C LEU A 139 -13.31 -10.96 -2.13
N CYS A 140 -12.20 -10.86 -2.87
CA CYS A 140 -12.24 -10.47 -4.28
C CYS A 140 -12.91 -11.51 -5.18
N LYS A 141 -12.80 -12.81 -4.87
CA LYS A 141 -13.55 -13.86 -5.56
C LYS A 141 -15.05 -13.69 -5.32
N LYS A 142 -15.46 -13.51 -4.06
CA LYS A 142 -16.86 -13.29 -3.69
C LYS A 142 -17.42 -12.02 -4.31
N GLN A 143 -16.68 -10.91 -4.25
CA GLN A 143 -17.07 -9.63 -4.86
C GLN A 143 -17.41 -9.75 -6.35
N ARG A 144 -16.65 -10.56 -7.11
CA ARG A 144 -16.92 -10.76 -8.56
C ARG A 144 -18.14 -11.63 -8.83
N THR A 145 -18.46 -12.56 -7.94
CA THR A 145 -19.59 -13.50 -8.10
C THR A 145 -20.90 -13.00 -7.47
N ASN A 146 -20.82 -12.35 -6.29
CA ASN A 146 -21.94 -11.89 -5.48
C ASN A 146 -21.47 -10.78 -4.52
N PRO A 147 -21.50 -9.49 -4.95
CA PRO A 147 -21.08 -8.35 -4.14
C PRO A 147 -21.85 -8.20 -2.82
N HIS A 148 -23.16 -8.49 -2.83
CA HIS A 148 -23.99 -8.37 -1.63
C HIS A 148 -23.57 -9.33 -0.52
N ARG A 149 -23.26 -10.59 -0.88
CA ARG A 149 -22.78 -11.59 0.07
C ARG A 149 -21.43 -11.21 0.67
N ALA A 150 -20.51 -10.71 -0.16
CA ALA A 150 -19.18 -10.30 0.27
C ALA A 150 -19.26 -9.26 1.40
N MET A 151 -20.11 -8.24 1.25
CA MET A 151 -20.27 -7.18 2.26
C MET A 151 -20.87 -7.69 3.57
N ILE A 152 -21.86 -8.58 3.53
CA ILE A 152 -22.49 -9.14 4.75
C ILE A 152 -21.46 -9.93 5.56
N GLU A 153 -20.63 -10.73 4.89
CA GLU A 153 -19.62 -11.54 5.57
C GLU A 153 -18.52 -10.67 6.18
N LEU A 154 -18.08 -9.60 5.51
CA LEU A 154 -17.13 -8.63 6.07
C LEU A 154 -17.67 -7.92 7.32
N GLN A 155 -18.95 -7.55 7.31
CA GLN A 155 -19.59 -6.93 8.47
C GLN A 155 -19.74 -7.93 9.64
N SER A 156 -19.87 -9.22 9.33
CA SER A 156 -20.02 -10.28 10.32
C SER A 156 -18.70 -10.78 10.88
N SER A 157 -17.58 -10.68 10.14
CA SER A 157 -16.26 -11.15 10.56
C SER A 157 -15.62 -10.32 11.68
N GLY A 158 -16.24 -9.20 12.08
CA GLY A 158 -15.91 -8.50 13.32
C GLY A 158 -16.34 -9.26 14.60
N ALA A 159 -17.10 -10.35 14.46
CA ALA A 159 -17.27 -11.34 15.52
C ALA A 159 -16.19 -12.41 15.35
N ALA A 160 -15.25 -12.45 16.29
CA ALA A 160 -14.24 -13.49 16.39
C ALA A 160 -14.87 -14.86 16.08
N GLU A 161 -14.23 -15.64 15.19
CA GLU A 161 -14.49 -17.06 15.10
C GLU A 161 -14.13 -17.67 16.46
N ASP A 162 -15.13 -17.79 17.33
CA ASP A 162 -15.05 -18.60 18.53
C ASP A 162 -14.71 -20.01 18.06
N VAL A 163 -13.54 -20.48 18.49
CA VAL A 163 -12.97 -21.77 18.14
C VAL A 163 -14.00 -22.85 18.44
N ALA A 164 -14.53 -23.46 17.38
CA ALA A 164 -15.39 -24.61 17.49
C ALA A 164 -14.62 -25.79 18.11
N ASP A 165 -15.19 -26.29 19.21
CA ASP A 165 -15.30 -27.71 19.57
C ASP A 165 -13.99 -28.45 19.90
N ALA A 166 -13.59 -28.38 21.18
CA ALA A 166 -12.82 -29.45 21.81
C ALA A 166 -13.76 -30.25 22.72
N PRO A 167 -13.97 -31.56 22.50
CA PRO A 167 -14.77 -32.38 23.40
C PRO A 167 -14.09 -32.48 24.76
N ALA A 168 -14.86 -32.21 25.82
CA ALA A 168 -14.41 -32.29 27.20
C ALA A 168 -13.85 -33.69 27.54
N PRO A 169 -12.71 -33.80 28.25
CA PRO A 169 -12.23 -35.09 28.72
C PRO A 169 -13.16 -35.64 29.82
N SER A 170 -13.46 -36.93 29.73
CA SER A 170 -14.31 -37.66 30.68
C SER A 170 -13.71 -37.64 32.10
N PRO A 171 -14.54 -37.60 33.16
CA PRO A 171 -14.04 -37.59 34.53
C PRO A 171 -13.49 -38.97 34.92
N LEU A 172 -12.25 -39.00 35.41
CA LEU A 172 -11.67 -40.15 36.09
C LEU A 172 -12.25 -40.23 37.52
N SER A 173 -12.92 -41.34 37.82
CA SER A 173 -13.35 -41.70 39.16
C SER A 173 -12.19 -42.20 40.02
N PHE A 174 -12.03 -41.62 41.20
CA PHE A 174 -11.36 -42.20 42.36
C PHE A 174 -12.40 -42.40 43.47
#